data_AF-A0A5A9Z3P0-F1
#
_entry.id   AF-A0A5A9Z3P0-F1
#
_cell.length_a   1.000
_cell.length_b   1.000
_cell.length_c   1.000
_cell.angle_alpha   90.00
_cell.angle_beta   90.00
_cell.angle_gamma   90.00
#
_symmetry.space_group_name_H-M   'P 1'
#
loop_
_entity.id
_entity.type
_entity.pdbx_description
1 polymer ?
#
loop_
_entity_poly.entity_id
_entity_poly.type
_entity_poly.pdbx_seq_one_letter_code
_entity_poly.pdbx_strand_id
1 'polypeptide(L)' 'MWVAPSMRGLGVAQRQLESLEKHASAVGVDVLQMDTHRTLAEVQKLYTRNGYVKIAAYNKNPYAHHWFEKRGLQLLR' A
#
# COMPACT_ATOMS: atom_id res chain seq x y z
N MET A 1 5.47 1.44 -4.19
CA MET A 1 5.61 0.34 -5.18
C MET A 1 5.74 0.92 -6.56
N TRP A 2 6.53 0.31 -7.44
CA TRP A 2 6.73 0.77 -8.82
C TRP A 2 6.43 -0.37 -9.80
N VAL A 3 5.86 -0.01 -10.95
CA VAL A 3 5.60 -0.93 -12.07
C VAL A 3 6.11 -0.27 -13.34
N ALA A 4 6.95 -0.99 -14.08
CA ALA A 4 7.46 -0.56 -15.37
C ALA A 4 6.29 -0.17 -16.30
N PRO A 5 6.41 0.90 -17.11
CA PRO A 5 5.35 1.32 -18.02
C PRO A 5 4.80 0.19 -18.90
N SER A 6 5.68 -0.68 -19.42
CA SER A 6 5.33 -1.85 -20.24
C SER A 6 4.52 -2.92 -19.52
N MET A 7 4.48 -2.90 -18.18
CA MET A 7 3.80 -3.90 -17.36
C MET A 7 2.53 -3.35 -16.69
N ARG A 8 2.13 -2.11 -17.00
CA ARG A 8 0.90 -1.51 -16.49
C ARG A 8 -0.34 -2.15 -17.11
N GLY A 9 -1.46 -2.14 -16.41
CA GLY A 9 -2.69 -2.81 -16.84
C GLY A 9 -2.73 -4.32 -16.60
N LEU A 10 -1.59 -4.96 -16.30
CA LEU A 10 -1.48 -6.41 -16.09
C LEU A 10 -1.65 -6.85 -14.62
N GLY A 11 -2.23 -6.00 -13.77
CA GLY A 11 -2.46 -6.31 -12.35
C GLY A 11 -1.18 -6.49 -11.50
N VAL A 12 -0.01 -6.08 -11.99
CA VAL A 12 1.27 -6.30 -11.27
C VAL A 12 1.31 -5.57 -9.92
N ALA A 13 0.80 -4.33 -9.85
CA ALA A 13 0.76 -3.57 -8.60
C ALA A 13 -0.14 -4.23 -7.53
N GLN A 14 -1.23 -4.87 -7.96
CA GLN A 14 -2.12 -5.62 -7.07
C GLN A 14 -1.39 -6.83 -6.48
N ARG A 15 -0.73 -7.63 -7.33
CA ARG A 15 0.04 -8.79 -6.89
C ARG A 15 1.21 -8.42 -5.96
N GLN A 16 1.87 -7.29 -6.21
CA GLN A 16 2.89 -6.77 -5.29
C GLN A 16 2.31 -6.42 -3.92
N LEU A 17 1.14 -5.75 -3.89
CA LEU A 17 0.48 -5.38 -2.63
C LEU A 17 0.05 -6.63 -1.84
N GLU A 18 -0.58 -7.60 -2.49
CA GLU A 18 -0.99 -8.87 -1.87
C GLU A 18 0.20 -9.64 -1.31
N SER A 19 1.30 -9.70 -2.06
CA SER A 19 2.54 -10.34 -1.58
C SER A 19 3.13 -9.62 -0.38
N LEU A 20 3.10 -8.29 -0.36
CA LEU A 20 3.58 -7.48 0.76
C LEU A 20 2.72 -7.72 2.01
N GLU A 21 1.40 -7.73 1.88
CA GLU A 21 0.46 -7.99 2.98
C GLU A 21 0.63 -9.40 3.54
N LYS A 22 0.75 -10.41 2.68
CA LYS A 22 1.01 -11.80 3.09
C LYS A 22 2.31 -11.91 3.88
N HIS A 23 3.37 -11.25 3.42
CA HIS A 23 4.66 -11.25 4.12
C HIS A 23 4.56 -10.53 5.47
N ALA A 24 3.94 -9.35 5.51
CA ALA A 24 3.70 -8.59 6.74
C ALA A 24 2.95 -9.44 7.78
N SER A 25 1.87 -10.09 7.37
CA SER A 25 1.12 -11.01 8.23
C SER A 25 1.98 -12.16 8.76
N ALA A 26 2.77 -12.80 7.90
CA ALA A 26 3.62 -13.93 8.27
C ALA A 26 4.71 -13.57 9.31
N VAL A 27 5.17 -12.31 9.32
CA VAL A 27 6.16 -11.82 10.30
C VAL A 27 5.51 -11.13 11.51
N GLY A 28 4.19 -11.19 11.63
CA GLY A 28 3.45 -10.64 12.78
C GLY A 28 3.27 -9.12 12.74
N VAL A 29 3.32 -8.48 11.58
CA VAL A 29 2.94 -7.06 11.43
C VAL A 29 1.41 -6.95 11.40
N ASP A 30 0.85 -6.14 12.30
CA ASP A 30 -0.60 -5.85 12.34
C ASP A 30 -0.99 -4.63 11.48
N VAL A 31 -0.12 -3.63 11.42
CA VAL A 31 -0.37 -2.36 10.72
C VAL A 31 0.66 -2.17 9.63
N LEU A 32 0.20 -2.01 8.38
CA LEU A 32 1.03 -1.66 7.24
C LEU A 32 0.70 -0.24 6.79
N GLN A 33 1.70 0.62 6.77
CA GLN A 33 1.59 2.01 6.35
C GLN A 33 2.29 2.22 5.01
N MET A 34 1.65 3.01 4.15
CA MET A 34 2.12 3.29 2.79
C MET A 34 1.98 4.79 2.49
N ASP A 35 2.91 5.34 1.72
CA ASP A 35 2.79 6.69 1.17
C ASP A 35 2.92 6.72 -0.35
N THR A 36 2.34 7.75 -0.95
CA THR A 36 2.37 7.94 -2.41
C THR A 36 2.39 9.41 -2.80
N HIS A 37 2.87 9.68 -4.02
CA HIS A 37 2.89 11.00 -4.62
C HIS A 37 1.50 11.39 -5.16
N ARG A 38 1.17 12.69 -5.12
CA ARG A 38 -0.15 13.23 -5.53
C ARG A 38 -0.55 12.90 -6.97
N THR A 39 0.43 12.73 -7.86
CA THR A 39 0.21 12.43 -9.29
C THR A 39 -0.17 10.96 -9.55
N LEU A 40 -0.05 10.08 -8.56
CA LEU A 40 -0.28 8.64 -8.70
C LEU A 40 -1.70 8.25 -8.25
N ALA A 41 -2.73 8.83 -8.89
CA ALA A 41 -4.13 8.62 -8.52
C ALA A 41 -4.54 7.12 -8.52
N GLU A 42 -4.05 6.33 -9.47
CA GLU A 42 -4.34 4.89 -9.54
C GLU A 42 -3.77 4.11 -8.35
N VAL A 43 -2.66 4.56 -7.77
CA VAL A 43 -2.10 3.95 -6.55
C VAL A 43 -2.97 4.27 -5.34
N GLN A 44 -3.53 5.48 -5.25
CA GLN A 44 -4.48 5.83 -4.19
C GLN A 44 -5.73 4.94 -4.27
N LYS A 45 -6.29 4.73 -5.48
CA LYS A 45 -7.42 3.83 -5.70
C LYS A 45 -7.08 2.38 -5.37
N LEU A 46 -5.86 1.94 -5.70
CA LEU A 46 -5.35 0.62 -5.34
C LEU A 46 -5.33 0.43 -3.82
N TYR A 47 -4.88 1.42 -3.05
CA TYR A 47 -4.87 1.32 -1.59
C TYR A 47 -6.29 1.31 -1.02
N THR A 48 -7.15 2.25 -1.41
CA THR A 48 -8.51 2.33 -0.86
C THR A 48 -9.33 1.07 -1.13
N ARG A 49 -9.27 0.50 -2.34
CA ARG A 49 -10.01 -0.73 -2.67
C ARG A 49 -9.49 -1.97 -1.92
N ASN A 50 -8.24 -1.94 -1.42
CA ASN A 50 -7.64 -3.03 -0.65
C ASN A 50 -7.77 -2.82 0.86
N GLY A 51 -8.62 -1.87 1.30
CA GLY A 51 -8.94 -1.66 2.71
C GLY A 51 -7.98 -0.73 3.45
N TYR A 52 -7.12 0.01 2.74
CA TYR A 52 -6.34 1.05 3.36
C TYR A 52 -7.17 2.33 3.53
N VAL A 53 -6.99 2.99 4.67
CA VAL A 53 -7.60 4.27 5.00
C VAL A 53 -6.55 5.37 4.98
N LYS A 54 -6.94 6.60 4.59
CA LYS A 54 -6.03 7.75 4.64
C LYS A 54 -5.73 8.12 6.09
N ILE A 55 -4.48 8.49 6.36
CA ILE A 55 -4.00 8.94 7.68
C ILE A 55 -3.16 10.21 7.56
N ALA A 56 -2.83 10.80 8.72
CA ALA A 56 -1.81 11.83 8.80
C ALA A 56 -0.43 11.27 8.38
N ALA A 57 0.48 12.17 8.02
CA ALA A 57 1.83 11.80 7.64
C ALA A 57 2.54 11.07 8.79
N TYR A 58 2.99 9.83 8.54
CA TYR A 58 3.77 9.05 9.50
C TYR A 58 5.29 9.26 9.32
N ASN A 59 5.70 9.92 8.23
CA ASN A 59 7.10 10.21 7.91
C ASN A 59 7.25 11.60 7.28
N LYS A 60 8.51 12.02 7.07
CA LYS A 60 8.87 13.29 6.43
C LYS A 60 9.35 13.10 4.98
N ASN A 61 8.84 12.11 4.26
CA ASN A 61 9.24 11.85 2.87
C ASN A 61 8.85 13.05 1.99
N PRO A 62 9.79 13.80 1.38
CA PRO A 62 9.48 15.01 0.62
C PRO A 62 8.73 14.70 -0.69
N TYR A 63 8.73 13.44 -1.14
CA TYR A 63 8.00 13.00 -2.33
C TYR A 63 6.59 12.48 -1.98
N ALA A 64 6.30 12.23 -0.71
CA ALA A 64 4.99 11.78 -0.26
C ALA A 64 4.03 12.96 -0.13
N HIS A 65 2.79 12.73 -0.54
CA HIS A 65 1.70 13.71 -0.40
C HIS A 65 0.45 13.09 0.24
N HIS A 66 0.34 11.76 0.22
CA HIS A 66 -0.77 11.03 0.81
C HIS A 66 -0.24 9.80 1.54
N TRP A 67 -0.76 9.56 2.74
CA TRP A 67 -0.40 8.46 3.61
C TRP A 67 -1.64 7.62 3.91
N PHE A 68 -1.41 6.32 4.02
CA PHE A 68 -2.44 5.32 4.16
C PHE A 68 -2.01 4.26 5.16
N GLU A 69 -2.96 3.65 5.84
CA GLU A 69 -2.71 2.46 6.65
C GLU A 69 -3.78 1.39 6.45
N LYS A 70 -3.39 0.14 6.62
CA LYS A 70 -4.29 -1.00 6.79
C LYS A 70 -3.92 -1.70 8.10
N ARG A 71 -4.93 -2.03 8.90
CA ARG A 71 -4.81 -2.70 10.20
C ARG A 71 -5.42 -4.10 10.13
N GLY A 72 -5.15 -4.94 11.13
CA GLY A 72 -5.71 -6.28 11.19
C GLY A 72 -5.06 -7.22 10.18
N LEU A 73 -3.78 -7.02 9.86
CA LEU A 73 -3.05 -7.94 8.99
C LEU A 73 -2.69 -9.25 9.70
N GLN A 74 -2.75 -9.30 11.02
CA GLN A 74 -2.61 -10.55 11.76
C GLN A 74 -3.90 -11.37 11.62
N LEU A 75 -3.75 -12.63 11.21
CA LEU A 75 -4.83 -13.61 11.36
C LEU A 75 -5.03 -13.85 12.86
N LEU A 76 -6.29 -13.82 13.33
CA LEU A 76 -6.65 -14.21 14.69
C LEU A 76 -5.96 -15.55 15.00
N ARG A 77 -5.05 -15.54 15.99
CA ARG A 77 -4.45 -16.76 16.54
C ARG A 77 -5.40 -17.40 17.54
#